data_AF-A0A1F6AHY9-F1
#
_entry.id   AF-A0A1F6AHY9-F1
#
_cell.length_a   1.000
_cell.length_b   1.000
_cell.length_c   1.000
_cell.angle_alpha   90.00
_cell.angle_beta   90.00
_cell.angle_gamma   90.00
#
_symmetry.space_group_name_H-M   'P 1'
#
loop_
_entity.id
_entity.type
_entity.pdbx_description
1 polymer ?
#
loop_
_entity_poly.entity_id
_entity_poly.type
_entity_poly.pdbx_seq_one_letter_code
_entity_poly.pdbx_strand_id
1 'polypeptide(L)'
;MGEPGAISLENIPKRIPILDAQSAKKFPSETIDQQWNLTTEVLKREIQNDHGTREAILPFVSSPVSEDLPDKVIKTTAVINDNIGRIEKRFHKQLGEYLELPAVPDELIHPDITNAPFHLDPQTALEQYATTPYGKQWLDEAIDHGYFQKGITTEERAMVIKRYRLARDIKLLALAGEMRESGPISLDQNNEAKLPSGTQIFMNPRKVADHNELLNPVNWIKRRTIKDRVYEIEVAGKKYILKEKKTARHTDTKRHGHIEGLSSTDEFKTAAFFREHAMVNQDEIKVSWEDPIGYVVFLDGFQFTVFEFEKNFIPSLKMAEILTAAIIRHKDQFEMEFQNIAKEAKKLQKHKTTIGYAEGDPSLSFESFARVKAMYWKDKAKRVLSDIITSNNYDNSDFDGYAYRIHEDPQLTLEIVGMDFEYFSPMDPNESAERLQRGKEFWNEHVLNNGIFMANWWDDRPVSKIEQAAFIAMHR
;
A
#
# COMPACT_ATOMS: atom_id res chain seq x y z
N MET A 1 42.89 39.32 -21.02
CA MET A 1 42.10 38.15 -20.58
C MET A 1 40.74 38.68 -20.25
N GLY A 2 39.72 38.36 -21.06
CA GLY A 2 38.37 38.88 -20.86
C GLY A 2 37.76 38.29 -19.59
N GLU A 3 37.05 39.13 -18.83
CA GLU A 3 36.20 38.67 -17.73
C GLU A 3 35.28 37.56 -18.27
N PRO A 4 35.19 36.40 -17.59
CA PRO A 4 34.23 35.37 -17.98
C PRO A 4 32.84 35.99 -17.82
N GLY A 5 32.15 36.19 -18.95
CA GLY A 5 30.83 36.80 -18.99
C GLY A 5 29.90 36.11 -18.00
N ALA A 6 29.29 36.92 -17.12
CA ALA A 6 28.28 36.43 -16.18
C ALA A 6 27.17 35.71 -16.97
N ILE A 7 26.86 34.48 -16.58
CA ILE A 7 25.76 33.72 -17.17
C ILE A 7 24.49 34.52 -16.90
N SER A 8 23.88 35.07 -17.95
CA SER A 8 22.62 35.80 -17.83
C SER A 8 21.50 34.80 -17.58
N LEU A 9 20.96 34.82 -16.35
CA LEU A 9 19.85 33.96 -15.93
C LEU A 9 18.61 34.09 -16.83
N GLU A 10 18.42 35.25 -17.46
CA GLU A 10 17.29 35.53 -18.37
C GLU A 10 17.35 34.71 -19.67
N ASN A 11 18.54 34.23 -20.05
CA ASN A 11 18.75 33.49 -21.30
C ASN A 11 18.73 31.97 -21.11
N ILE A 12 18.59 31.47 -19.87
CA ILE A 12 18.52 30.03 -19.60
C ILE A 12 17.09 29.56 -19.88
N PRO A 13 16.88 28.64 -20.84
CA PRO A 13 15.55 28.08 -21.09
C PRO A 13 15.07 27.35 -19.84
N LYS A 14 13.93 27.79 -19.29
CA LYS A 14 13.32 27.16 -18.12
C LYS A 14 11.86 26.86 -18.32
N ARG A 15 11.41 25.77 -17.70
CA ARG A 15 9.99 25.43 -17.63
C ARG A 15 9.28 26.38 -16.67
N ILE A 16 8.06 26.78 -17.01
CA ILE A 16 7.15 27.45 -16.09
C ILE A 16 6.28 26.38 -15.43
N PRO A 17 6.36 26.17 -14.11
CA PRO A 17 5.47 25.25 -13.41
C PRO A 17 4.00 25.64 -13.58
N ILE A 18 3.13 24.65 -13.69
CA ILE A 18 1.67 24.80 -13.64
C ILE A 18 1.26 25.27 -12.24
N LEU A 19 1.91 24.72 -11.21
CA LEU A 19 1.68 25.09 -9.83
C LEU A 19 3.00 25.23 -9.07
N ASP A 20 3.20 26.37 -8.44
CA ASP A 20 4.31 26.64 -7.52
C ASP A 20 3.79 26.90 -6.10
N ALA A 21 4.71 27.02 -5.14
CA ALA A 21 4.38 27.23 -3.73
C ALA A 21 3.53 28.49 -3.46
N GLN A 22 3.59 29.51 -4.33
CA GLN A 22 2.79 30.72 -4.17
C GLN A 22 1.37 30.52 -4.71
N SER A 23 1.26 29.95 -5.91
CA SER A 23 0.01 29.69 -6.60
C SER A 23 -0.81 28.59 -5.92
N ALA A 24 -0.15 27.57 -5.33
CA ALA A 24 -0.79 26.52 -4.56
C ALA A 24 -1.56 27.04 -3.34
N LYS A 25 -1.19 28.19 -2.77
CA LYS A 25 -1.91 28.81 -1.65
C LYS A 25 -3.35 29.20 -2.03
N LYS A 26 -3.65 29.37 -3.32
CA LYS A 26 -5.02 29.61 -3.82
C LYS A 26 -5.92 28.38 -3.71
N PHE A 27 -5.33 27.19 -3.60
CA PHE A 27 -6.02 25.91 -3.60
C PHE A 27 -5.70 25.10 -2.33
N PRO A 28 -6.23 25.48 -1.15
CA PRO A 28 -6.00 24.74 0.08
C PRO A 28 -6.45 23.29 -0.04
N SER A 29 -5.51 22.36 0.16
CA SER A 29 -5.72 20.91 -0.05
C SER A 29 -6.95 20.36 0.67
N GLU A 30 -7.17 20.73 1.93
CA GLU A 30 -8.31 20.29 2.75
C GLU A 30 -9.64 20.83 2.22
N THR A 31 -9.65 22.08 1.74
CA THR A 31 -10.85 22.70 1.16
C THR A 31 -11.24 22.02 -0.14
N ILE A 32 -10.27 21.69 -1.00
CA ILE A 32 -10.51 20.91 -2.22
C ILE A 32 -11.13 19.55 -1.87
N ASP A 33 -10.61 18.85 -0.85
CA ASP A 33 -11.12 17.55 -0.45
C ASP A 33 -12.56 17.62 0.09
N GLN A 34 -12.86 18.63 0.92
CA GLN A 34 -14.22 18.85 1.43
C GLN A 34 -15.20 19.17 0.31
N GLN A 35 -14.83 20.03 -0.63
CA GLN A 35 -15.68 20.42 -1.76
C GLN A 35 -15.88 19.25 -2.73
N TRP A 36 -14.84 18.45 -2.97
CA TRP A 36 -14.92 17.24 -3.77
C TRP A 36 -15.92 16.25 -3.16
N ASN A 37 -15.77 15.93 -1.88
CA ASN A 37 -16.67 14.99 -1.18
C ASN A 37 -18.14 15.43 -1.28
N LEU A 38 -18.41 16.72 -1.11
CA LEU A 38 -19.78 17.25 -1.26
C LEU A 38 -20.28 17.12 -2.70
N THR A 39 -19.43 17.39 -3.68
CA THR A 39 -19.75 17.26 -5.11
C THR A 39 -20.07 15.81 -5.47
N THR A 40 -19.24 14.86 -5.05
CA THR A 40 -19.44 13.44 -5.33
C THR A 40 -20.66 12.86 -4.64
N GLU A 41 -20.97 13.30 -3.41
CA GLU A 41 -22.20 12.88 -2.72
C GLU A 41 -23.47 13.37 -3.43
N VAL A 42 -23.46 14.60 -3.94
CA VAL A 42 -24.58 15.07 -4.77
C VAL A 42 -24.64 14.32 -6.09
N LEU A 43 -23.52 14.17 -6.81
CA LEU A 43 -23.49 13.43 -8.07
C LEU A 43 -24.02 12.00 -7.88
N LYS A 44 -23.59 11.31 -6.82
CA LYS A 44 -24.11 9.98 -6.45
C LYS A 44 -25.62 9.97 -6.20
N ARG A 45 -26.15 10.94 -5.46
CA ARG A 45 -27.58 11.09 -5.23
C ARG A 45 -28.35 11.33 -6.53
N GLU A 46 -27.82 12.18 -7.41
CA GLU A 46 -28.46 12.47 -8.70
C GLU A 46 -28.39 11.28 -9.66
N ILE A 47 -27.30 10.51 -9.69
CA ILE A 47 -27.22 9.23 -10.41
C ILE A 47 -28.36 8.28 -10.00
N GLN A 48 -28.70 8.23 -8.71
CA GLN A 48 -29.79 7.39 -8.22
C GLN A 48 -31.18 7.87 -8.67
N ASN A 49 -31.39 9.19 -8.72
CA ASN A 49 -32.71 9.80 -8.79
C ASN A 49 -33.07 10.41 -10.15
N ASP A 50 -32.08 10.73 -10.98
CA ASP A 50 -32.24 11.46 -12.24
C ASP A 50 -31.66 10.68 -13.42
N HIS A 51 -32.50 10.39 -14.42
CA HIS A 51 -32.09 9.65 -15.62
C HIS A 51 -31.11 10.44 -16.48
N GLY A 52 -31.31 11.75 -16.63
CA GLY A 52 -30.42 12.58 -17.44
C GLY A 52 -28.99 12.59 -16.89
N THR A 53 -28.84 12.69 -15.58
CA THR A 53 -27.53 12.59 -14.91
C THR A 53 -26.88 11.22 -15.13
N ARG A 54 -27.66 10.13 -15.11
CA ARG A 54 -27.12 8.79 -15.41
C ARG A 54 -26.58 8.74 -16.83
N GLU A 55 -27.39 9.07 -17.82
CA GLU A 55 -26.96 9.05 -19.23
C GLU A 55 -25.72 9.92 -19.45
N ALA A 56 -25.64 11.08 -18.78
CA ALA A 56 -24.51 11.99 -18.86
C ALA A 56 -23.21 11.41 -18.29
N ILE A 57 -23.27 10.52 -17.28
CA ILE A 57 -22.05 9.94 -16.68
C ILE A 57 -21.59 8.63 -17.37
N LEU A 58 -22.48 7.91 -18.04
CA LEU A 58 -22.18 6.60 -18.66
C LEU A 58 -20.93 6.60 -19.57
N PRO A 59 -20.71 7.60 -20.45
CA PRO A 59 -19.55 7.60 -21.34
C PRO A 59 -18.20 7.58 -20.60
N PHE A 60 -18.18 8.04 -19.35
CA PHE A 60 -16.97 8.10 -18.54
C PHE A 60 -16.56 6.75 -17.94
N VAL A 61 -17.40 5.71 -18.02
CA VAL A 61 -17.00 4.35 -17.66
C VAL A 61 -15.86 3.86 -18.54
N SER A 62 -15.88 4.18 -19.83
CA SER A 62 -14.84 3.77 -20.78
C SER A 62 -13.72 4.81 -20.95
N SER A 63 -13.81 5.96 -20.26
CA SER A 63 -12.78 7.00 -20.32
C SER A 63 -11.57 6.62 -19.47
N PRO A 64 -10.33 6.77 -19.97
CA PRO A 64 -9.11 6.58 -19.19
C PRO A 64 -9.08 7.43 -17.92
N VAL A 65 -8.46 6.92 -16.85
CA VAL A 65 -8.17 7.71 -15.65
C VAL A 65 -7.13 8.78 -16.00
N SER A 66 -7.52 10.05 -15.94
CA SER A 66 -6.67 11.21 -16.27
C SER A 66 -6.92 12.39 -15.34
N GLU A 67 -5.97 13.33 -15.25
CA GLU A 67 -6.08 14.53 -14.40
C GLU A 67 -7.28 15.42 -14.74
N ASP A 68 -7.71 15.42 -16.00
CA ASP A 68 -8.79 16.25 -16.52
C ASP A 68 -10.17 15.56 -16.46
N LEU A 69 -10.23 14.26 -16.13
CA LEU A 69 -11.48 13.50 -16.03
C LEU A 69 -12.48 14.12 -15.02
N PRO A 70 -12.07 14.55 -13.81
CA PRO A 70 -12.98 15.19 -12.85
C PRO A 70 -13.68 16.44 -13.39
N ASP A 71 -12.94 17.31 -14.07
CA ASP A 71 -13.48 18.55 -14.64
C ASP A 71 -14.52 18.25 -15.73
N LYS A 72 -14.18 17.34 -16.65
CA LYS A 72 -15.08 16.91 -17.72
C LYS A 72 -16.40 16.40 -17.18
N VAL A 73 -16.38 15.54 -16.16
CA VAL A 73 -17.61 14.97 -15.60
C VAL A 73 -18.46 16.03 -14.91
N ILE A 74 -17.84 16.90 -14.10
CA ILE A 74 -18.58 17.98 -13.43
C ILE A 74 -19.24 18.88 -14.47
N LYS A 75 -18.51 19.33 -15.49
CA LYS A 75 -19.06 20.21 -16.54
C LYS A 75 -20.17 19.53 -17.33
N THR A 76 -19.98 18.28 -17.75
CA THR A 76 -21.00 17.53 -18.50
C THR A 76 -22.28 17.34 -17.68
N THR A 77 -22.16 16.96 -16.41
CA THR A 77 -23.33 16.71 -15.55
C THR A 77 -24.00 18.00 -15.06
N ALA A 78 -23.24 19.07 -14.85
CA ALA A 78 -23.76 20.40 -14.46
C ALA A 78 -24.66 21.04 -15.52
N VAL A 79 -24.45 20.73 -16.81
CA VAL A 79 -25.32 21.20 -17.91
C VAL A 79 -26.68 20.52 -17.88
N ILE A 80 -26.74 19.28 -17.40
CA ILE A 80 -27.96 18.45 -17.41
C ILE A 80 -28.74 18.58 -16.11
N ASN A 81 -28.06 18.78 -14.97
CA ASN A 81 -28.67 18.77 -13.65
C ASN A 81 -28.39 20.05 -12.85
N ASP A 82 -29.45 20.78 -12.51
CA ASP A 82 -29.40 22.04 -11.77
C ASP A 82 -28.73 21.93 -10.38
N ASN A 83 -28.88 20.79 -9.68
CA ASN A 83 -28.27 20.61 -8.37
C ASN A 83 -26.74 20.56 -8.49
N ILE A 84 -26.25 19.84 -9.50
CA ILE A 84 -24.81 19.76 -9.80
C ILE A 84 -24.32 21.11 -10.30
N GLY A 85 -25.05 21.77 -11.20
CA GLY A 85 -24.69 23.10 -11.69
C GLY A 85 -24.64 24.18 -10.60
N ARG A 86 -25.47 24.09 -9.55
CA ARG A 86 -25.36 24.97 -8.37
C ARG A 86 -24.11 24.68 -7.54
N ILE A 87 -23.71 23.42 -7.40
CA ILE A 87 -22.51 23.04 -6.67
C ILE A 87 -21.24 23.46 -7.42
N GLU A 88 -21.19 23.23 -8.74
CA GLU A 88 -20.11 23.69 -9.61
C GLU A 88 -19.92 25.20 -9.45
N LYS A 89 -20.98 26.00 -9.64
CA LYS A 89 -20.93 27.46 -9.45
C LYS A 89 -20.49 27.88 -8.05
N ARG A 90 -20.95 27.16 -7.01
CA ARG A 90 -20.62 27.47 -5.61
C ARG A 90 -19.14 27.25 -5.33
N PHE A 91 -18.53 26.20 -5.89
CA PHE A 91 -17.15 25.81 -5.63
C PHE A 91 -16.18 26.21 -6.75
N HIS A 92 -16.66 26.90 -7.79
CA HIS A 92 -15.90 27.25 -8.98
C HIS A 92 -14.54 27.90 -8.66
N LYS A 93 -14.50 28.93 -7.81
CA LYS A 93 -13.26 29.67 -7.48
C LYS A 93 -12.15 28.85 -6.82
N GLN A 94 -12.46 27.66 -6.30
CA GLN A 94 -11.48 26.81 -5.63
C GLN A 94 -11.40 25.47 -6.35
N LEU A 95 -12.41 24.61 -6.18
CA LEU A 95 -12.42 23.31 -6.85
C LEU A 95 -12.46 23.44 -8.38
N GLY A 96 -13.31 24.31 -8.93
CA GLY A 96 -13.42 24.48 -10.39
C GLY A 96 -12.10 24.92 -11.02
N GLU A 97 -11.58 26.08 -10.62
CA GLU A 97 -10.30 26.62 -11.07
C GLU A 97 -9.14 25.62 -10.81
N TYR A 98 -9.16 24.91 -9.68
CA TYR A 98 -8.18 23.87 -9.38
C TYR A 98 -8.27 22.68 -10.33
N LEU A 99 -9.46 22.29 -10.81
CA LEU A 99 -9.65 21.21 -11.77
C LEU A 99 -9.36 21.66 -13.22
N GLU A 100 -9.44 22.96 -13.49
CA GLU A 100 -9.16 23.56 -14.80
C GLU A 100 -7.67 23.80 -15.09
N LEU A 101 -6.79 23.73 -14.08
CA LEU A 101 -5.34 23.83 -14.33
C LEU A 101 -4.90 22.77 -15.36
N PRO A 102 -3.95 23.09 -16.26
CA PRO A 102 -3.40 22.10 -17.19
C PRO A 102 -2.92 20.83 -16.50
N ALA A 103 -3.03 19.68 -17.18
CA ALA A 103 -2.43 18.44 -16.72
C ALA A 103 -0.90 18.52 -16.79
N VAL A 104 -0.21 17.81 -15.91
CA VAL A 104 1.25 17.68 -15.98
C VAL A 104 1.59 16.65 -17.07
N PRO A 105 2.45 16.98 -18.04
CA PRO A 105 2.87 16.04 -19.07
C PRO A 105 3.53 14.78 -18.49
N ASP A 106 3.19 13.62 -19.06
CA ASP A 106 3.64 12.29 -18.59
C ASP A 106 5.15 12.14 -18.63
N GLU A 107 5.82 12.81 -19.59
CA GLU A 107 7.27 12.79 -19.74
C GLU A 107 7.98 13.41 -18.52
N LEU A 108 7.30 14.30 -17.79
CA LEU A 108 7.83 14.92 -16.57
C LEU A 108 7.61 14.07 -15.32
N ILE A 109 6.73 13.06 -15.41
CA ILE A 109 6.37 12.16 -14.31
C ILE A 109 7.23 10.90 -14.35
N HIS A 110 7.94 10.61 -15.44
CA HIS A 110 8.81 9.43 -15.52
C HIS A 110 9.97 9.44 -14.49
N PRO A 111 10.33 8.29 -13.88
CA PRO A 111 9.73 6.96 -14.07
C PRO A 111 8.39 6.75 -13.35
N ASP A 112 8.09 7.55 -12.32
CA ASP A 112 6.81 7.62 -11.62
C ASP A 112 6.68 8.90 -10.78
N ILE A 113 5.48 9.18 -10.29
CA ILE A 113 5.17 10.42 -9.57
C ILE A 113 5.92 10.61 -8.26
N THR A 114 6.51 9.59 -7.65
CA THR A 114 7.32 9.72 -6.41
C THR A 114 8.80 9.90 -6.73
N ASN A 115 9.28 9.28 -7.81
CA ASN A 115 10.68 9.36 -8.24
C ASN A 115 10.93 10.37 -9.36
N ALA A 116 9.89 11.08 -9.84
CA ALA A 116 10.01 12.12 -10.84
C ALA A 116 11.06 13.18 -10.42
N PRO A 117 11.89 13.67 -11.34
CA PRO A 117 12.87 14.72 -11.04
C PRO A 117 12.21 15.96 -10.43
N PHE A 118 12.87 16.59 -9.46
CA PHE A 118 12.41 17.86 -8.93
C PHE A 118 12.62 18.97 -9.97
N HIS A 119 11.63 19.83 -10.10
CA HIS A 119 11.79 21.07 -10.86
C HIS A 119 12.88 21.92 -10.20
N LEU A 120 13.86 22.32 -11.00
CA LEU A 120 14.97 23.15 -10.57
C LEU A 120 14.84 24.53 -11.21
N ASP A 121 14.80 25.58 -10.40
CA ASP A 121 14.86 26.95 -10.90
C ASP A 121 16.33 27.37 -11.08
N PRO A 122 16.71 27.96 -12.23
CA PRO A 122 18.08 28.39 -12.50
C PRO A 122 18.68 29.35 -11.47
N GLN A 123 17.87 30.25 -10.90
CA GLN A 123 18.34 31.20 -9.90
C GLN A 123 18.67 30.47 -8.59
N THR A 124 17.79 29.58 -8.15
CA THR A 124 18.02 28.75 -6.94
C THR A 124 19.27 27.88 -7.11
N ALA A 125 19.45 27.28 -8.29
CA ALA A 125 20.62 26.48 -8.60
C ALA A 125 21.90 27.33 -8.60
N LEU A 126 21.86 28.53 -9.19
CA LEU A 126 23.00 29.43 -9.19
C LEU A 126 23.37 29.87 -7.77
N GLU A 127 22.39 30.21 -6.92
CA GLU A 127 22.61 30.54 -5.50
C GLU A 127 23.26 29.38 -4.73
N GLN A 128 22.83 28.13 -4.98
CA GLN A 128 23.35 26.94 -4.29
C GLN A 128 24.75 26.53 -4.78
N TYR A 129 25.00 26.60 -6.09
CA TYR A 129 26.20 25.99 -6.68
C TYR A 129 27.28 27.00 -7.06
N ALA A 130 26.98 28.29 -7.28
CA ALA A 130 27.97 29.27 -7.77
C ALA A 130 29.18 29.47 -6.84
N THR A 131 29.06 29.14 -5.55
CA THR A 131 30.15 29.25 -4.57
C THR A 131 31.04 28.00 -4.50
N THR A 132 30.68 26.93 -5.21
CA THR A 132 31.42 25.66 -5.20
C THR A 132 32.49 25.63 -6.31
N PRO A 133 33.64 24.95 -6.10
CA PRO A 133 34.70 24.86 -7.11
C PRO A 133 34.28 24.26 -8.46
N TYR A 134 33.19 23.48 -8.46
CA TYR A 134 32.64 22.79 -9.63
C TYR A 134 31.31 23.38 -10.11
N GLY A 135 30.79 24.40 -9.43
CA GLY A 135 29.44 24.89 -9.63
C GLY A 135 29.18 25.46 -11.01
N LYS A 136 30.18 26.13 -11.58
CA LYS A 136 30.08 26.66 -12.95
C LYS A 136 30.03 25.53 -13.99
N GLN A 137 30.92 24.54 -13.87
CA GLN A 137 30.92 23.39 -14.77
C GLN A 137 29.60 22.62 -14.69
N TRP A 138 29.10 22.38 -13.48
CA TRP A 138 27.82 21.73 -13.28
C TRP A 138 26.66 22.56 -13.84
N LEU A 139 26.68 23.89 -13.70
CA LEU A 139 25.65 24.77 -14.25
C LEU A 139 25.65 24.74 -15.79
N ASP A 140 26.84 24.80 -16.41
CA ASP A 140 27.00 24.68 -17.86
C ASP A 140 26.45 23.31 -18.34
N GLU A 141 26.80 22.22 -17.65
CA GLU A 141 26.26 20.88 -17.91
C GLU A 141 24.73 20.82 -17.73
N ALA A 142 24.17 21.47 -16.70
CA ALA A 142 22.74 21.49 -16.44
C ALA A 142 21.96 22.26 -17.52
N ILE A 143 22.55 23.34 -18.06
CA ILE A 143 22.01 24.08 -19.21
C ILE A 143 22.03 23.19 -20.46
N ASP A 144 23.20 22.59 -20.77
CA ASP A 144 23.40 21.78 -21.97
C ASP A 144 22.49 20.54 -22.02
N HIS A 145 22.23 19.92 -20.86
CA HIS A 145 21.33 18.76 -20.74
C HIS A 145 19.85 19.12 -20.54
N GLY A 146 19.51 20.42 -20.52
CA GLY A 146 18.14 20.91 -20.40
C GLY A 146 17.48 20.59 -19.06
N TYR A 147 18.24 20.56 -17.96
CA TYR A 147 17.71 20.18 -16.63
C TYR A 147 16.63 21.16 -16.12
N PHE A 148 16.76 22.45 -16.44
CA PHE A 148 15.80 23.50 -16.05
C PHE A 148 14.47 23.44 -16.82
N GLN A 149 14.40 22.63 -17.87
CA GLN A 149 13.17 22.39 -18.64
C GLN A 149 12.40 21.15 -18.16
N LYS A 150 12.98 20.38 -17.23
CA LYS A 150 12.46 19.10 -16.74
C LYS A 150 12.00 19.20 -15.29
N GLY A 151 11.39 18.12 -14.84
CA GLY A 151 10.96 17.93 -13.46
C GLY A 151 9.69 18.69 -13.09
N ILE A 152 9.18 18.34 -11.92
CA ILE A 152 7.93 18.84 -11.37
C ILE A 152 8.16 19.43 -9.98
N THR A 153 7.38 20.45 -9.64
CA THR A 153 7.40 21.00 -8.27
C THR A 153 6.75 20.03 -7.28
N THR A 154 6.96 20.28 -5.99
CA THR A 154 6.26 19.55 -4.93
C THR A 154 4.73 19.75 -5.04
N GLU A 155 4.32 20.95 -5.41
CA GLU A 155 2.92 21.34 -5.58
C GLU A 155 2.28 20.65 -6.78
N GLU A 156 2.97 20.55 -7.92
CA GLU A 156 2.50 19.78 -9.09
C GLU A 156 2.38 18.30 -8.77
N ARG A 157 3.35 17.74 -8.03
CA ARG A 157 3.28 16.34 -7.59
C ARG A 157 2.04 16.08 -6.76
N ALA A 158 1.79 16.93 -5.75
CA ALA A 158 0.59 16.86 -4.93
C ALA A 158 -0.69 17.05 -5.75
N MET A 159 -0.65 17.92 -6.77
CA MET A 159 -1.77 18.18 -7.67
C MET A 159 -2.13 16.94 -8.49
N VAL A 160 -1.15 16.32 -9.15
CA VAL A 160 -1.30 15.08 -9.94
C VAL A 160 -1.90 13.99 -9.07
N ILE A 161 -1.29 13.69 -7.92
CA ILE A 161 -1.75 12.64 -6.99
C ILE A 161 -3.21 12.88 -6.62
N LYS A 162 -3.56 14.11 -6.24
CA LYS A 162 -4.92 14.45 -5.83
C LYS A 162 -5.90 14.29 -6.99
N ARG A 163 -5.62 14.88 -8.16
CA ARG A 163 -6.52 14.81 -9.32
C ARG A 163 -6.73 13.39 -9.82
N TYR A 164 -5.69 12.55 -9.79
CA TYR A 164 -5.83 11.12 -10.06
C TYR A 164 -6.76 10.43 -9.07
N ARG A 165 -6.64 10.72 -7.77
CA ARG A 165 -7.59 10.22 -6.76
C ARG A 165 -9.02 10.64 -7.09
N LEU A 166 -9.25 11.90 -7.47
CA LEU A 166 -10.58 12.40 -7.86
C LEU A 166 -11.10 11.68 -9.13
N ALA A 167 -10.23 11.43 -10.11
CA ALA A 167 -10.57 10.71 -11.33
C ALA A 167 -11.01 9.26 -11.06
N ARG A 168 -10.36 8.59 -10.10
CA ARG A 168 -10.75 7.24 -9.65
C ARG A 168 -12.13 7.22 -9.00
N ASP A 169 -12.49 8.24 -8.21
CA ASP A 169 -13.84 8.38 -7.67
C ASP A 169 -14.88 8.49 -8.79
N ILE A 170 -14.58 9.25 -9.84
CA ILE A 170 -15.45 9.38 -11.02
C ILE A 170 -15.65 8.03 -11.72
N LYS A 171 -14.60 7.23 -11.94
CA LYS A 171 -14.73 5.89 -12.55
C LYS A 171 -15.75 5.03 -11.80
N LEU A 172 -15.71 5.12 -10.49
CA LEU A 172 -16.60 4.33 -9.63
C LEU A 172 -18.03 4.88 -9.61
N LEU A 173 -18.22 6.20 -9.72
CA LEU A 173 -19.55 6.80 -9.91
C LEU A 173 -20.14 6.46 -11.28
N ALA A 174 -19.32 6.46 -12.33
CA ALA A 174 -19.72 6.06 -13.66
C ALA A 174 -20.15 4.59 -13.68
N LEU A 175 -19.38 3.70 -13.04
CA LEU A 175 -19.75 2.29 -12.85
C LEU A 175 -21.09 2.15 -12.11
N ALA A 176 -21.31 2.93 -11.05
CA ALA A 176 -22.59 2.94 -10.34
C ALA A 176 -23.76 3.40 -11.23
N GLY A 177 -23.53 4.37 -12.11
CA GLY A 177 -24.51 4.82 -13.12
C GLY A 177 -24.86 3.71 -14.10
N GLU A 178 -23.86 3.03 -14.67
CA GLU A 178 -24.08 1.93 -15.61
C GLU A 178 -24.81 0.74 -14.99
N MET A 179 -24.40 0.35 -13.78
CA MET A 179 -25.04 -0.77 -13.08
C MET A 179 -26.47 -0.41 -12.66
N ARG A 180 -26.76 0.87 -12.38
CA ARG A 180 -28.13 1.33 -12.14
C ARG A 180 -29.00 1.27 -13.40
N GLU A 181 -28.45 1.63 -14.55
CA GLU A 181 -29.16 1.63 -15.84
C GLU A 181 -29.39 0.20 -16.36
N SER A 182 -28.41 -0.69 -16.17
CA SER A 182 -28.45 -2.08 -16.64
C SER A 182 -29.42 -2.97 -15.84
N GLY A 183 -29.86 -2.53 -14.66
CA GLY A 183 -30.69 -3.34 -13.76
C GLY A 183 -29.91 -4.44 -13.02
N PRO A 184 -30.59 -5.46 -12.46
CA PRO A 184 -29.93 -6.53 -11.71
C PRO A 184 -28.90 -7.28 -12.55
N ILE A 185 -27.67 -7.32 -12.07
CA ILE A 185 -26.59 -8.03 -12.74
C ILE A 185 -26.75 -9.52 -12.52
N SER A 186 -26.80 -10.26 -13.62
CA SER A 186 -26.79 -11.72 -13.62
C SER A 186 -25.39 -12.19 -13.97
N LEU A 187 -24.81 -13.02 -13.11
CA LEU A 187 -23.53 -13.67 -13.37
C LEU A 187 -23.74 -14.85 -14.33
N ASP A 188 -22.79 -15.07 -15.23
CA ASP A 188 -22.78 -16.20 -16.15
C ASP A 188 -22.30 -17.50 -15.47
N GLN A 189 -22.10 -18.56 -16.26
CA GLN A 189 -21.64 -19.86 -15.75
C GLN A 189 -20.22 -19.82 -15.15
N ASN A 190 -19.44 -18.80 -15.46
CA ASN A 190 -18.09 -18.58 -14.94
C ASN A 190 -18.08 -17.62 -13.74
N ASN A 191 -19.25 -17.16 -13.27
CA ASN A 191 -19.42 -16.13 -12.25
C ASN A 191 -18.92 -14.75 -12.70
N GLU A 192 -18.99 -14.49 -13.99
CA GLU A 192 -18.64 -13.22 -14.61
C GLU A 192 -19.90 -12.48 -15.08
N ALA A 193 -19.86 -11.16 -14.97
CA ALA A 193 -20.80 -10.27 -15.63
C ALA A 193 -20.04 -9.30 -16.51
N LYS A 194 -20.56 -9.09 -17.72
CA LYS A 194 -20.06 -8.08 -18.65
C LYS A 194 -21.11 -7.00 -18.82
N LEU A 195 -20.74 -5.78 -18.48
CA LEU A 195 -21.60 -4.61 -18.64
C LEU A 195 -21.59 -4.09 -20.09
N PRO A 196 -22.58 -3.28 -20.51
CA PRO A 196 -22.64 -2.70 -21.86
C PRO A 196 -21.36 -1.96 -22.29
N SER A 197 -20.68 -1.28 -21.36
CA SER A 197 -19.40 -0.60 -21.54
C SER A 197 -18.24 -1.54 -21.81
N GLY A 198 -18.44 -2.85 -21.67
CA GLY A 198 -17.40 -3.88 -21.72
C GLY A 198 -16.70 -4.12 -20.40
N THR A 199 -17.04 -3.38 -19.33
CA THR A 199 -16.52 -3.62 -17.98
C THR A 199 -16.86 -5.03 -17.52
N GLN A 200 -15.84 -5.76 -17.05
CA GLN A 200 -15.96 -7.11 -16.55
C GLN A 200 -15.99 -7.08 -15.02
N ILE A 201 -16.93 -7.82 -14.45
CA ILE A 201 -17.07 -8.02 -13.01
C ILE A 201 -17.02 -9.52 -12.76
N PHE A 202 -16.16 -9.95 -11.85
CA PHE A 202 -16.11 -11.33 -11.39
C PHE A 202 -16.41 -11.38 -9.90
N MET A 203 -17.20 -12.36 -9.48
CA MET A 203 -17.35 -12.67 -8.06
C MET A 203 -17.03 -14.13 -7.78
N ASN A 204 -16.39 -14.38 -6.65
CA ASN A 204 -16.08 -15.72 -6.19
C ASN A 204 -17.39 -16.50 -5.94
N PRO A 205 -17.66 -17.62 -6.65
CA PRO A 205 -18.90 -18.40 -6.49
C PRO A 205 -19.18 -18.81 -5.04
N ARG A 206 -18.15 -19.07 -4.24
CA ARG A 206 -18.29 -19.44 -2.82
C ARG A 206 -18.74 -18.28 -1.93
N LYS A 207 -18.69 -17.04 -2.44
CA LYS A 207 -18.96 -15.80 -1.72
C LYS A 207 -20.23 -15.08 -2.22
N VAL A 208 -20.74 -15.41 -3.40
CA VAL A 208 -21.88 -14.70 -4.04
C VAL A 208 -23.10 -14.61 -3.12
N ALA A 209 -23.45 -15.70 -2.44
CA ALA A 209 -24.63 -15.75 -1.57
C ALA A 209 -24.52 -14.80 -0.37
N ASP A 210 -23.31 -14.66 0.20
CA ASP A 210 -23.06 -13.90 1.42
C ASP A 210 -22.75 -12.41 1.16
N HIS A 211 -22.44 -12.07 -0.09
CA HIS A 211 -21.94 -10.76 -0.51
C HIS A 211 -22.67 -10.20 -1.74
N ASN A 212 -23.94 -10.55 -1.95
CA ASN A 212 -24.75 -10.11 -3.09
C ASN A 212 -24.93 -8.58 -3.15
N GLU A 213 -24.77 -7.89 -2.02
CA GLU A 213 -24.81 -6.44 -1.88
C GLU A 213 -23.70 -5.74 -2.70
N LEU A 214 -22.58 -6.42 -2.97
CA LEU A 214 -21.49 -5.89 -3.77
C LEU A 214 -21.82 -5.80 -5.26
N LEU A 215 -22.78 -6.60 -5.75
CA LEU A 215 -23.28 -6.53 -7.12
C LEU A 215 -24.10 -5.26 -7.39
N ASN A 216 -24.38 -4.45 -6.37
CA ASN A 216 -25.10 -3.19 -6.50
C ASN A 216 -24.28 -2.00 -5.95
N PRO A 217 -23.44 -1.34 -6.79
CA PRO A 217 -22.57 -0.24 -6.38
C PRO A 217 -23.31 0.99 -5.91
N VAL A 218 -24.60 1.10 -6.24
CA VAL A 218 -25.48 2.15 -5.73
C VAL A 218 -25.51 2.16 -4.20
N ASN A 219 -25.30 1.00 -3.58
CA ASN A 219 -25.26 0.83 -2.13
C ASN A 219 -23.86 1.07 -1.53
N TRP A 220 -22.86 1.47 -2.31
CA TRP A 220 -21.51 1.70 -1.80
C TRP A 220 -21.46 3.09 -1.16
N ILE A 221 -21.58 3.12 0.16
CA ILE A 221 -21.94 4.34 0.91
C ILE A 221 -20.72 5.20 1.17
N LYS A 222 -19.60 4.60 1.59
CA LYS A 222 -18.44 5.35 2.07
C LYS A 222 -17.16 4.74 1.56
N ARG A 223 -16.20 5.60 1.25
CA ARG A 223 -14.80 5.24 1.01
C ARG A 223 -13.93 6.00 1.96
N ARG A 224 -13.15 5.28 2.75
CA ARG A 224 -12.02 5.85 3.49
C ARG A 224 -10.75 5.35 2.85
N THR A 225 -9.93 6.25 2.35
CA THR A 225 -8.58 5.92 1.88
C THR A 225 -7.74 5.45 3.07
N ILE A 226 -7.19 4.23 2.99
CA ILE A 226 -6.24 3.67 3.95
C ILE A 226 -4.81 3.91 3.47
N LYS A 227 -4.55 3.58 2.20
CA LYS A 227 -3.34 3.89 1.42
C LYS A 227 -3.80 4.47 0.07
N ASP A 228 -2.92 5.10 -0.70
CA ASP A 228 -3.27 5.80 -1.96
C ASP A 228 -4.22 5.01 -2.88
N ARG A 229 -3.97 3.70 -3.03
CA ARG A 229 -4.77 2.77 -3.86
C ARG A 229 -5.65 1.78 -3.09
N VAL A 230 -5.71 1.89 -1.77
CA VAL A 230 -6.41 0.95 -0.88
C VAL A 230 -7.48 1.67 -0.07
N TYR A 231 -8.72 1.22 -0.21
CA TYR A 231 -9.88 1.88 0.37
C TYR A 231 -10.66 0.92 1.26
N GLU A 232 -11.07 1.40 2.43
CA GLU A 232 -12.17 0.78 3.17
C GLU A 232 -13.48 1.23 2.51
N ILE A 233 -14.30 0.29 2.06
CA ILE A 233 -15.64 0.58 1.53
C ILE A 233 -16.72 0.01 2.46
N GLU A 234 -17.81 0.76 2.64
CA GLU A 234 -18.98 0.32 3.42
C GLU A 234 -20.19 0.07 2.49
N VAL A 235 -20.73 -1.14 2.50
CA VAL A 235 -21.88 -1.57 1.68
C VAL A 235 -22.88 -2.28 2.59
N ALA A 236 -24.12 -1.78 2.65
CA ALA A 236 -25.18 -2.33 3.49
C ALA A 236 -24.78 -2.56 4.97
N GLY A 237 -23.94 -1.68 5.53
CA GLY A 237 -23.45 -1.77 6.92
C GLY A 237 -22.30 -2.75 7.15
N LYS A 238 -21.83 -3.44 6.11
CA LYS A 238 -20.61 -4.27 6.13
C LYS A 238 -19.43 -3.51 5.53
N LYS A 239 -18.23 -3.83 5.98
CA LYS A 239 -16.97 -3.22 5.52
C LYS A 239 -16.20 -4.19 4.62
N TYR A 240 -15.49 -3.63 3.66
CA TYR A 240 -14.62 -4.34 2.71
C TYR A 240 -13.36 -3.55 2.44
N ILE A 241 -12.37 -4.21 1.85
CA ILE A 241 -11.16 -3.57 1.34
C ILE A 241 -11.18 -3.62 -0.19
N LEU A 242 -11.03 -2.48 -0.84
CA LEU A 242 -10.85 -2.35 -2.28
C LEU A 242 -9.40 -1.99 -2.56
N LYS A 243 -8.72 -2.75 -3.42
CA LYS A 243 -7.33 -2.51 -3.83
C LYS A 243 -7.25 -2.31 -5.33
N GLU A 244 -6.80 -1.13 -5.75
CA GLU A 244 -6.60 -0.83 -7.17
C GLU A 244 -5.26 -1.37 -7.66
N LYS A 245 -5.19 -1.74 -8.94
CA LYS A 245 -3.90 -2.07 -9.58
C LYS A 245 -2.97 -0.86 -9.50
N LYS A 246 -1.76 -1.10 -9.02
CA LYS A 246 -0.71 -0.08 -8.91
C LYS A 246 -0.29 0.41 -10.31
N THR A 247 0.00 1.70 -10.40
CA THR A 247 0.47 2.39 -11.62
C THR A 247 1.56 3.39 -11.25
N ALA A 248 2.26 3.94 -12.25
CA ALA A 248 3.30 4.97 -12.08
C ALA A 248 2.80 6.30 -11.49
N ARG A 249 1.49 6.44 -11.23
CA ARG A 249 0.89 7.65 -10.66
C ARG A 249 0.46 7.49 -9.21
N HIS A 250 0.75 6.33 -8.62
CA HIS A 250 0.59 6.10 -7.20
C HIS A 250 1.85 6.50 -6.44
N THR A 251 1.67 6.89 -5.19
CA THR A 251 2.74 7.38 -4.30
C THR A 251 3.55 6.28 -3.64
N ASP A 252 3.01 5.07 -3.57
CA ASP A 252 3.61 3.89 -2.91
C ASP A 252 4.52 3.08 -3.86
N THR A 253 5.40 3.77 -4.58
CA THR A 253 6.42 3.17 -5.47
C THR A 253 7.74 2.90 -4.73
N LYS A 254 8.51 1.91 -5.20
CA LYS A 254 9.78 1.50 -4.56
C LYS A 254 10.93 2.43 -4.97
N ARG A 255 12.10 2.32 -4.30
CA ARG A 255 13.32 3.16 -4.48
C ARG A 255 13.91 3.18 -5.91
N HIS A 256 13.38 2.39 -6.84
CA HIS A 256 13.85 2.26 -8.23
C HIS A 256 12.78 2.55 -9.28
N GLY A 257 11.62 3.04 -8.86
CA GLY A 257 10.53 3.33 -9.78
C GLY A 257 9.26 2.55 -9.46
N HIS A 258 8.24 2.80 -10.27
CA HIS A 258 7.11 1.89 -10.41
C HIS A 258 7.57 0.59 -11.08
N ILE A 259 7.31 -0.53 -10.39
CA ILE A 259 7.38 -1.87 -10.96
C ILE A 259 5.94 -2.35 -11.12
N GLU A 260 5.60 -2.82 -12.31
CA GLU A 260 4.27 -3.35 -12.59
C GLU A 260 4.04 -4.60 -11.74
N GLY A 261 2.98 -4.56 -10.93
CA GLY A 261 2.51 -5.69 -10.15
C GLY A 261 1.49 -6.53 -10.92
N LEU A 262 0.91 -7.51 -10.24
CA LEU A 262 -0.17 -8.35 -10.75
C LEU A 262 -1.36 -7.51 -11.23
N SER A 263 -2.07 -8.03 -12.24
CA SER A 263 -3.42 -7.57 -12.58
C SER A 263 -4.38 -7.87 -11.41
N SER A 264 -5.54 -7.19 -11.33
CA SER A 264 -6.55 -7.52 -10.31
C SER A 264 -7.10 -8.93 -10.47
N THR A 265 -7.14 -9.46 -11.70
CA THR A 265 -7.48 -10.86 -11.94
C THR A 265 -6.44 -11.81 -11.34
N ASP A 266 -5.15 -11.53 -11.51
CA ASP A 266 -4.07 -12.39 -11.00
C ASP A 266 -3.87 -12.22 -9.49
N GLU A 267 -4.07 -11.01 -8.95
CA GLU A 267 -4.09 -10.72 -7.51
C GLU A 267 -5.22 -11.52 -6.84
N PHE A 268 -6.43 -11.50 -7.41
CA PHE A 268 -7.55 -12.30 -6.95
C PHE A 268 -7.22 -13.80 -6.96
N LYS A 269 -6.70 -14.32 -8.08
CA LYS A 269 -6.38 -15.76 -8.22
C LYS A 269 -5.31 -16.20 -7.23
N THR A 270 -4.28 -15.38 -7.05
CA THR A 270 -3.19 -15.64 -6.11
C THR A 270 -3.72 -15.66 -4.68
N ALA A 271 -4.49 -14.63 -4.28
CA ALA A 271 -5.11 -14.59 -2.96
C ALA A 271 -6.03 -15.79 -2.70
N ALA A 272 -6.86 -16.15 -3.69
CA ALA A 272 -7.79 -17.28 -3.58
C ALA A 272 -7.04 -18.61 -3.43
N PHE A 273 -5.96 -18.79 -4.20
CA PHE A 273 -5.08 -19.95 -4.09
C PHE A 273 -4.49 -20.08 -2.69
N PHE A 274 -3.90 -19.01 -2.14
CA PHE A 274 -3.31 -19.03 -0.80
C PHE A 274 -4.36 -19.24 0.30
N ARG A 275 -5.53 -18.62 0.16
CA ARG A 275 -6.66 -18.80 1.08
C ARG A 275 -7.13 -20.25 1.15
N GLU A 276 -7.09 -20.99 0.04
CA GLU A 276 -7.54 -22.38 -0.03
C GLU A 276 -6.44 -23.41 0.31
N HIS A 277 -5.19 -23.15 -0.09
CA HIS A 277 -4.14 -24.18 -0.08
C HIS A 277 -3.00 -23.93 0.90
N ALA A 278 -2.91 -22.73 1.48
CA ALA A 278 -1.71 -22.27 2.19
C ALA A 278 -2.00 -21.75 3.60
N MET A 279 -3.12 -22.14 4.20
CA MET A 279 -3.39 -21.87 5.61
C MET A 279 -2.63 -22.87 6.49
N VAL A 280 -1.99 -22.37 7.54
CA VAL A 280 -1.27 -23.19 8.51
C VAL A 280 -1.75 -22.91 9.92
N ASN A 281 -1.95 -23.98 10.68
CA ASN A 281 -2.20 -23.91 12.12
C ASN A 281 -1.20 -24.86 12.79
N GLN A 282 -0.02 -24.35 13.14
CA GLN A 282 1.07 -25.14 13.68
C GLN A 282 1.50 -24.59 15.04
N ASP A 283 1.31 -25.41 16.07
CA ASP A 283 1.63 -25.07 17.45
C ASP A 283 1.00 -23.72 17.85
N GLU A 284 1.84 -22.73 18.17
CA GLU A 284 1.41 -21.42 18.62
C GLU A 284 1.38 -20.37 17.49
N ILE A 285 1.67 -20.78 16.25
CA ILE A 285 1.69 -19.91 15.07
C ILE A 285 0.59 -20.31 14.10
N LYS A 286 -0.23 -19.33 13.72
CA LYS A 286 -1.23 -19.47 12.66
C LYS A 286 -0.83 -18.60 11.47
N VAL A 287 -0.93 -19.15 10.27
CA VAL A 287 -0.85 -18.38 9.02
C VAL A 287 -2.21 -18.41 8.34
N SER A 288 -2.72 -17.22 8.06
CA SER A 288 -3.93 -17.03 7.26
C SER A 288 -3.70 -15.95 6.21
N TRP A 289 -4.69 -15.76 5.35
CA TRP A 289 -4.62 -14.90 4.19
C TRP A 289 -5.89 -14.07 4.10
N GLU A 290 -5.78 -12.83 3.64
CA GLU A 290 -6.92 -12.00 3.31
C GLU A 290 -7.84 -12.71 2.30
N ASP A 291 -9.16 -12.61 2.49
CA ASP A 291 -10.13 -13.39 1.73
C ASP A 291 -10.67 -12.59 0.53
N PRO A 292 -10.34 -12.96 -0.72
CA PRO A 292 -10.78 -12.22 -1.89
C PRO A 292 -12.23 -12.56 -2.26
N ILE A 293 -13.02 -11.52 -2.56
CA ILE A 293 -14.43 -11.64 -2.91
C ILE A 293 -14.64 -11.58 -4.42
N GLY A 294 -13.96 -10.67 -5.11
CA GLY A 294 -14.15 -10.47 -6.55
C GLY A 294 -13.24 -9.38 -7.10
N TYR A 295 -13.36 -9.12 -8.39
CA TYR A 295 -12.60 -8.06 -9.07
C TYR A 295 -13.42 -7.38 -10.15
N VAL A 296 -13.00 -6.17 -10.54
CA VAL A 296 -13.58 -5.40 -11.64
C VAL A 296 -12.47 -4.95 -12.58
N VAL A 297 -12.66 -5.14 -13.89
CA VAL A 297 -11.73 -4.71 -14.95
C VAL A 297 -12.48 -3.84 -15.95
N PHE A 298 -12.06 -2.59 -16.08
CA PHE A 298 -12.60 -1.65 -17.07
C PHE A 298 -11.82 -1.77 -18.39
N LEU A 299 -12.46 -1.40 -19.51
CA LEU A 299 -11.82 -1.48 -20.82
C LEU A 299 -10.59 -0.58 -20.98
N ASP A 300 -10.49 0.50 -20.21
CA ASP A 300 -9.34 1.42 -20.22
C ASP A 300 -8.16 0.94 -19.37
N GLY A 301 -8.27 -0.25 -18.75
CA GLY A 301 -7.22 -0.87 -17.95
C GLY A 301 -7.25 -0.51 -16.47
N PHE A 302 -8.11 0.42 -16.04
CA PHE A 302 -8.41 0.61 -14.62
C PHE A 302 -9.04 -0.65 -14.06
N GLN A 303 -8.61 -1.09 -12.88
CA GLN A 303 -9.06 -2.34 -12.29
C GLN A 303 -8.80 -2.35 -10.79
N PHE A 304 -9.62 -3.11 -10.08
CA PHE A 304 -9.47 -3.30 -8.64
C PHE A 304 -10.00 -4.66 -8.18
N THR A 305 -9.48 -5.12 -7.06
CA THR A 305 -9.87 -6.34 -6.35
C THR A 305 -10.58 -5.95 -5.05
N VAL A 306 -11.60 -6.71 -4.65
CA VAL A 306 -12.34 -6.52 -3.40
C VAL A 306 -12.09 -7.70 -2.47
N PHE A 307 -11.78 -7.41 -1.21
CA PHE A 307 -11.48 -8.35 -0.14
C PHE A 307 -12.39 -8.15 1.07
N GLU A 308 -12.56 -9.18 1.88
CA GLU A 308 -13.23 -9.07 3.18
C GLU A 308 -12.46 -8.14 4.13
N PHE A 309 -13.18 -7.34 4.91
CA PHE A 309 -12.56 -6.49 5.91
C PHE A 309 -12.12 -7.29 7.13
N GLU A 310 -10.82 -7.39 7.30
CA GLU A 310 -10.22 -8.03 8.46
C GLU A 310 -10.09 -7.07 9.66
N LYS A 311 -10.28 -7.60 10.86
CA LYS A 311 -10.31 -6.83 12.12
C LYS A 311 -9.15 -7.19 13.05
N ASN A 312 -8.93 -6.31 14.03
CA ASN A 312 -8.05 -6.55 15.18
C ASN A 312 -6.57 -6.74 14.81
N PHE A 313 -6.11 -6.05 13.77
CA PHE A 313 -4.69 -6.05 13.45
C PHE A 313 -3.87 -5.26 14.44
N ILE A 314 -2.71 -5.83 14.74
CA ILE A 314 -1.71 -5.23 15.60
C ILE A 314 -0.61 -4.66 14.71
N PRO A 315 -0.22 -3.38 14.87
CA PRO A 315 0.92 -2.82 14.16
C PRO A 315 2.19 -3.66 14.39
N SER A 316 2.92 -3.98 13.32
CA SER A 316 4.14 -4.82 13.38
C SER A 316 5.19 -4.33 14.40
N LEU A 317 5.27 -3.01 14.62
CA LEU A 317 6.15 -2.39 15.62
C LEU A 317 5.71 -2.65 17.06
N LYS A 318 4.39 -2.75 17.33
CA LYS A 318 3.82 -3.00 18.66
C LYS A 318 3.57 -4.47 18.97
N MET A 319 3.72 -5.34 17.98
CA MET A 319 3.36 -6.76 18.12
C MET A 319 4.12 -7.43 19.28
N ALA A 320 5.45 -7.26 19.35
CA ALA A 320 6.27 -7.91 20.38
C ALA A 320 5.92 -7.42 21.80
N GLU A 321 5.60 -6.12 21.95
CA GLU A 321 5.15 -5.53 23.22
C GLU A 321 3.84 -6.17 23.70
N ILE A 322 2.82 -6.19 22.82
CA ILE A 322 1.49 -6.71 23.16
C ILE A 322 1.55 -8.22 23.43
N LEU A 323 2.31 -8.96 22.63
CA LEU A 323 2.51 -10.40 22.82
C LEU A 323 3.27 -10.71 24.11
N THR A 324 4.29 -9.91 24.46
CA THR A 324 4.97 -10.04 25.77
C THR A 324 3.97 -9.92 26.91
N ALA A 325 3.12 -8.88 26.88
CA ALA A 325 2.12 -8.68 27.91
C ALA A 325 1.11 -9.83 27.98
N ALA A 326 0.74 -10.42 26.83
CA ALA A 326 -0.13 -11.60 26.78
C ALA A 326 0.54 -12.84 27.39
N ILE A 327 1.81 -13.12 27.05
CA ILE A 327 2.58 -14.24 27.63
C ILE A 327 2.70 -14.09 29.15
N ILE A 328 2.87 -12.86 29.66
CA ILE A 328 2.89 -12.59 31.10
C ILE A 328 1.54 -12.90 31.77
N ARG A 329 0.43 -12.52 31.14
CA ARG A 329 -0.92 -12.81 31.66
C ARG A 329 -1.22 -14.32 31.68
N HIS A 330 -0.77 -15.04 30.67
CA HIS A 330 -0.96 -16.49 30.49
C HIS A 330 0.23 -17.30 30.99
N LYS A 331 0.84 -16.87 32.10
CA LYS A 331 2.07 -17.47 32.65
C LYS A 331 1.96 -18.99 32.87
N ASP A 332 0.79 -19.45 33.28
CA ASP A 332 0.47 -20.85 33.48
C ASP A 332 0.69 -21.71 32.22
N GLN A 333 0.43 -21.16 31.03
CA GLN A 333 0.65 -21.85 29.75
C GLN A 333 2.14 -22.04 29.42
N PHE A 334 3.03 -21.21 29.99
CA PHE A 334 4.45 -21.16 29.62
C PHE A 334 5.42 -21.53 30.74
N GLU A 335 4.95 -21.82 31.96
CA GLU A 335 5.81 -22.05 33.13
C GLU A 335 6.80 -23.21 32.91
N MET A 336 6.35 -24.33 32.34
CA MET A 336 7.24 -25.46 32.03
C MET A 336 8.25 -25.12 30.95
N GLU A 337 7.84 -24.40 29.91
CA GLU A 337 8.74 -23.96 28.84
C GLU A 337 9.81 -23.02 29.39
N PHE A 338 9.40 -22.05 30.22
CA PHE A 338 10.31 -21.12 30.88
C PHE A 338 11.39 -21.85 31.68
N GLN A 339 11.02 -22.83 32.51
CA GLN A 339 11.98 -23.59 33.32
C GLN A 339 13.00 -24.34 32.45
N ASN A 340 12.54 -24.93 31.34
CA ASN A 340 13.40 -25.64 30.39
C ASN A 340 14.36 -24.68 29.67
N ILE A 341 13.84 -23.58 29.12
CA ILE A 341 14.63 -22.58 28.40
C ILE A 341 15.64 -21.90 29.32
N ALA A 342 15.26 -21.55 30.55
CA ALA A 342 16.19 -20.96 31.52
C ALA A 342 17.37 -21.89 31.84
N LYS A 343 17.12 -23.20 31.94
CA LYS A 343 18.16 -24.22 32.17
C LYS A 343 19.11 -24.34 30.98
N GLU A 344 18.59 -24.39 29.75
CA GLU A 344 19.41 -24.48 28.53
C GLU A 344 20.18 -23.18 28.25
N ALA A 345 19.56 -22.02 28.42
CA ALA A 345 20.21 -20.72 28.28
C ALA A 345 21.45 -20.59 29.18
N LYS A 346 21.34 -21.05 30.43
CA LYS A 346 22.46 -21.05 31.39
C LYS A 346 23.61 -21.95 30.96
N LYS A 347 23.35 -23.05 30.24
CA LYS A 347 24.41 -23.90 29.66
C LYS A 347 25.09 -23.19 28.49
N LEU A 348 24.30 -22.58 27.60
CA LEU A 348 24.81 -21.88 26.41
C LEU A 348 25.67 -20.66 26.76
N GLN A 349 25.27 -19.90 27.78
CA GLN A 349 26.03 -18.75 28.27
C GLN A 349 27.46 -19.11 28.70
N LYS A 350 27.70 -20.34 29.17
CA LYS A 350 29.02 -20.82 29.61
C LYS A 350 29.95 -21.21 28.44
N HIS A 351 29.42 -21.40 27.23
CA HIS A 351 30.16 -21.98 26.10
C HIS A 351 30.41 -21.01 24.92
N LYS A 352 29.76 -19.84 24.87
CA LYS A 352 29.98 -18.83 23.83
C LYS A 352 30.40 -17.49 24.44
N THR A 353 31.67 -17.12 24.29
CA THR A 353 32.30 -15.92 24.90
C THR A 353 32.64 -14.80 23.91
N THR A 354 32.11 -14.82 22.69
CA THR A 354 32.82 -14.11 21.58
C THR A 354 32.22 -12.79 21.07
N ILE A 355 31.15 -12.23 21.65
CA ILE A 355 30.60 -10.95 21.13
C ILE A 355 30.24 -9.98 22.29
N GLY A 356 30.67 -8.73 22.15
CA GLY A 356 30.65 -7.66 23.16
C GLY A 356 29.25 -7.14 23.51
N TYR A 357 28.51 -7.92 24.29
CA TYR A 357 27.19 -7.55 24.84
C TYR A 357 27.26 -7.22 26.33
N ALA A 358 26.28 -6.42 26.78
CA ALA A 358 26.19 -5.89 28.14
C ALA A 358 26.23 -7.01 29.21
N GLU A 359 26.96 -6.74 30.30
CA GLU A 359 26.90 -7.57 31.51
C GLU A 359 25.50 -7.45 32.13
N GLY A 360 24.86 -8.59 32.38
CA GLY A 360 23.49 -8.66 32.93
C GLY A 360 23.35 -9.82 33.91
N ASP A 361 22.16 -9.94 34.52
CA ASP A 361 21.81 -10.97 35.50
C ASP A 361 22.18 -12.38 35.01
N PRO A 362 22.83 -13.23 35.84
CA PRO A 362 23.14 -14.62 35.47
C PRO A 362 21.91 -15.52 35.31
N SER A 363 20.71 -15.04 35.59
CA SER A 363 19.46 -15.80 35.55
C SER A 363 18.39 -15.13 34.66
N LEU A 364 17.64 -15.96 33.93
CA LEU A 364 16.54 -15.50 33.08
C LEU A 364 15.29 -15.32 33.95
N SER A 365 14.79 -14.09 34.07
CA SER A 365 13.48 -13.84 34.69
C SER A 365 12.33 -14.26 33.76
N PHE A 366 11.13 -14.47 34.29
CA PHE A 366 9.97 -14.82 33.47
C PHE A 366 9.59 -13.68 32.50
N GLU A 367 9.70 -12.42 32.93
CA GLU A 367 9.45 -11.24 32.08
C GLU A 367 10.47 -11.17 30.94
N SER A 368 11.73 -11.53 31.23
CA SER A 368 12.79 -11.60 30.22
C SER A 368 12.52 -12.74 29.23
N PHE A 369 12.10 -13.90 29.72
CA PHE A 369 11.64 -15.01 28.89
C PHE A 369 10.46 -14.61 28.01
N ALA A 370 9.42 -13.95 28.54
CA ALA A 370 8.25 -13.53 27.79
C ALA A 370 8.64 -12.60 26.63
N ARG A 371 9.58 -11.69 26.88
CA ARG A 371 10.10 -10.80 25.84
C ARG A 371 10.85 -11.54 24.73
N VAL A 372 11.72 -12.46 25.13
CA VAL A 372 12.46 -13.33 24.19
C VAL A 372 11.49 -14.18 23.36
N LYS A 373 10.50 -14.79 24.01
CA LYS A 373 9.47 -15.65 23.37
C LYS A 373 8.62 -14.86 22.37
N ALA A 374 8.22 -13.63 22.71
CA ALA A 374 7.45 -12.78 21.79
C ALA A 374 8.22 -12.45 20.49
N MET A 375 9.52 -12.15 20.60
CA MET A 375 10.36 -11.93 19.42
C MET A 375 10.64 -13.22 18.65
N TYR A 376 10.89 -14.32 19.36
CA TYR A 376 11.00 -15.63 18.73
C TYR A 376 9.77 -15.97 17.91
N TRP A 377 8.56 -15.73 18.44
CA TRP A 377 7.31 -15.93 17.70
C TRP A 377 7.14 -14.97 16.53
N LYS A 378 7.54 -13.70 16.65
CA LYS A 378 7.59 -12.76 15.52
C LYS A 378 8.37 -13.33 14.35
N ASP A 379 9.58 -13.78 14.64
CA ASP A 379 10.52 -14.28 13.63
C ASP A 379 10.07 -15.65 13.10
N LYS A 380 9.57 -16.53 13.97
CA LYS A 380 8.97 -17.81 13.58
C LYS A 380 7.78 -17.59 12.64
N ALA A 381 6.86 -16.69 12.95
CA ALA A 381 5.71 -16.39 12.11
C ALA A 381 6.12 -15.88 10.72
N LYS A 382 7.10 -14.97 10.63
CA LYS A 382 7.62 -14.47 9.34
C LYS A 382 8.28 -15.58 8.52
N ARG A 383 9.08 -16.44 9.16
CA ARG A 383 9.70 -17.59 8.49
C ARG A 383 8.64 -18.56 7.98
N VAL A 384 7.68 -18.94 8.82
CA VAL A 384 6.59 -19.84 8.42
C VAL A 384 5.80 -19.25 7.25
N LEU A 385 5.46 -17.96 7.27
CA LEU A 385 4.83 -17.28 6.14
C LEU A 385 5.70 -17.38 4.87
N SER A 386 6.99 -17.06 4.95
CA SER A 386 7.92 -17.14 3.81
C SER A 386 8.06 -18.56 3.28
N ASP A 387 8.19 -19.55 4.17
CA ASP A 387 8.34 -20.96 3.80
C ASP A 387 7.06 -21.48 3.11
N ILE A 388 5.88 -21.03 3.55
CA ILE A 388 4.61 -21.35 2.90
C ILE A 388 4.54 -20.73 1.50
N ILE A 389 4.94 -19.47 1.33
CA ILE A 389 4.99 -18.82 0.01
C ILE A 389 5.91 -19.61 -0.92
N THR A 390 7.15 -19.89 -0.49
CA THR A 390 8.14 -20.60 -1.31
C THR A 390 7.74 -22.07 -1.56
N SER A 391 7.20 -22.79 -0.58
CA SER A 391 6.77 -24.18 -0.77
C SER A 391 5.57 -24.34 -1.71
N ASN A 392 4.81 -23.26 -1.92
CA ASN A 392 3.77 -23.18 -2.93
C ASN A 392 4.29 -22.69 -4.29
N ASN A 393 5.61 -22.59 -4.48
CA ASN A 393 6.28 -22.13 -5.69
C ASN A 393 5.94 -20.69 -6.07
N TYR A 394 5.95 -19.79 -5.08
CA TYR A 394 5.87 -18.35 -5.30
C TYR A 394 7.06 -17.63 -4.67
N ASP A 395 7.42 -16.48 -5.24
CA ASP A 395 8.15 -15.43 -4.55
C ASP A 395 7.21 -14.27 -4.21
N ASN A 396 7.54 -13.52 -3.18
CA ASN A 396 6.97 -12.22 -2.92
C ASN A 396 8.10 -11.20 -2.76
N SER A 397 8.20 -10.26 -3.71
CA SER A 397 9.22 -9.20 -3.64
C SER A 397 8.84 -8.07 -2.69
N ASP A 398 7.67 -8.16 -2.04
CA ASP A 398 7.24 -7.25 -1.00
C ASP A 398 7.47 -7.80 0.40
N PHE A 399 8.07 -6.98 1.26
CA PHE A 399 8.53 -7.42 2.58
C PHE A 399 7.60 -6.99 3.74
N ASP A 400 6.53 -6.24 3.43
CA ASP A 400 5.58 -5.70 4.42
C ASP A 400 4.11 -6.09 4.17
N GLY A 401 3.84 -6.98 3.21
CA GLY A 401 2.50 -7.52 2.89
C GLY A 401 1.93 -8.50 3.92
N TYR A 402 1.92 -8.14 5.21
CA TYR A 402 1.29 -8.93 6.27
C TYR A 402 0.93 -8.10 7.51
N ALA A 403 -0.03 -8.61 8.28
CA ALA A 403 -0.40 -8.08 9.59
C ALA A 403 -0.39 -9.17 10.67
N TYR A 404 -0.45 -8.77 11.94
CA TYR A 404 -0.52 -9.71 13.07
C TYR A 404 -1.84 -9.62 13.82
N ARG A 405 -2.27 -10.75 14.38
CA ARG A 405 -3.36 -10.85 15.36
C ARG A 405 -2.94 -11.81 16.46
N ILE A 406 -3.34 -11.51 17.70
CA ILE A 406 -3.09 -12.40 18.85
C ILE A 406 -4.43 -12.96 19.30
N HIS A 407 -4.50 -14.28 19.44
CA HIS A 407 -5.67 -14.95 20.00
C HIS A 407 -5.31 -15.47 21.38
N GLU A 408 -6.13 -15.19 22.39
CA GLU A 408 -5.86 -15.59 23.77
C GLU A 408 -6.70 -16.78 24.25
N ASP A 409 -7.70 -17.23 23.47
CA ASP A 409 -8.66 -18.29 23.84
C ASP A 409 -8.81 -19.30 22.67
N PRO A 410 -8.68 -20.63 22.91
CA PRO A 410 -8.41 -21.31 24.19
C PRO A 410 -6.93 -21.35 24.61
N GLN A 411 -6.03 -21.00 23.69
CA GLN A 411 -4.59 -20.98 23.93
C GLN A 411 -4.00 -19.73 23.26
N LEU A 412 -2.95 -19.17 23.86
CA LEU A 412 -2.26 -18.02 23.28
C LEU A 412 -1.60 -18.42 21.95
N THR A 413 -2.03 -17.80 20.85
CA THR A 413 -1.44 -18.01 19.52
C THR A 413 -1.19 -16.68 18.80
N LEU A 414 -0.13 -16.64 18.00
CA LEU A 414 0.16 -15.54 17.09
C LEU A 414 -0.27 -15.92 15.68
N GLU A 415 -1.24 -15.19 15.15
CA GLU A 415 -1.63 -15.27 13.74
C GLU A 415 -0.89 -14.20 12.94
N ILE A 416 -0.25 -14.62 11.85
CA ILE A 416 0.23 -13.74 10.79
C ILE A 416 -0.70 -13.87 9.58
N VAL A 417 -1.26 -12.74 9.14
CA VAL A 417 -2.22 -12.67 8.04
C VAL A 417 -1.51 -12.07 6.83
N GLY A 418 -1.30 -12.88 5.79
CA GLY A 418 -0.72 -12.43 4.52
C GLY A 418 -1.69 -11.58 3.71
N MET A 419 -1.17 -10.51 3.10
CA MET A 419 -1.90 -9.47 2.37
C MET A 419 -1.06 -8.94 1.20
N ASP A 420 -1.62 -7.97 0.47
CA ASP A 420 -0.93 -7.18 -0.56
C ASP A 420 -0.23 -8.10 -1.58
N PHE A 421 -1.03 -8.87 -2.32
CA PHE A 421 -0.56 -9.90 -3.26
C PHE A 421 0.04 -9.33 -4.56
N GLU A 422 0.18 -8.01 -4.69
CA GLU A 422 0.56 -7.32 -5.93
C GLU A 422 1.91 -7.76 -6.52
N TYR A 423 2.83 -8.24 -5.67
CA TYR A 423 4.19 -8.59 -6.06
C TYR A 423 4.52 -10.06 -5.89
N PHE A 424 3.47 -10.90 -5.87
CA PHE A 424 3.63 -12.34 -5.96
C PHE A 424 3.95 -12.74 -7.38
N SER A 425 4.91 -13.66 -7.54
CA SER A 425 5.28 -14.21 -8.84
C SER A 425 5.51 -15.71 -8.73
N PRO A 426 5.05 -16.53 -9.70
CA PRO A 426 5.37 -17.94 -9.74
C PRO A 426 6.88 -18.17 -9.82
N MET A 427 7.36 -19.19 -9.12
CA MET A 427 8.75 -19.61 -9.08
C MET A 427 8.86 -21.04 -9.63
N ASP A 428 10.01 -21.39 -10.21
CA ASP A 428 10.29 -22.79 -10.57
C ASP A 428 10.32 -23.67 -9.30
N PRO A 429 9.74 -24.89 -9.31
CA PRO A 429 9.75 -25.76 -8.13
C PRO A 429 11.15 -26.17 -7.65
N ASN A 430 12.14 -26.28 -8.55
CA ASN A 430 13.51 -26.60 -8.15
C ASN A 430 14.17 -25.40 -7.48
N GLU A 431 13.96 -24.20 -8.01
CA GLU A 431 14.42 -22.95 -7.39
C GLU A 431 13.79 -22.77 -6.00
N SER A 432 12.50 -23.08 -5.88
CA SER A 432 11.77 -23.04 -4.61
C SER A 432 12.37 -24.00 -3.58
N ALA A 433 12.66 -25.24 -3.98
CA ALA A 433 13.32 -26.22 -3.12
C ALA A 433 14.73 -25.78 -2.70
N GLU A 434 15.52 -25.24 -3.63
CA GLU A 434 16.85 -24.71 -3.35
C GLU A 434 16.81 -23.52 -2.39
N ARG A 435 15.84 -22.61 -2.54
CA ARG A 435 15.65 -21.46 -1.67
C ARG A 435 15.24 -21.86 -0.26
N LEU A 436 14.36 -22.85 -0.11
CA LEU A 436 14.01 -23.44 1.19
C LEU A 436 15.24 -24.10 1.86
N GLN A 437 16.06 -24.81 1.09
CA GLN A 437 17.28 -25.42 1.61
C GLN A 437 18.30 -24.36 2.05
N ARG A 438 18.60 -23.38 1.20
CA ARG A 438 19.50 -22.27 1.51
C ARG A 438 19.02 -21.45 2.71
N GLY A 439 17.72 -21.23 2.84
CA GLY A 439 17.13 -20.57 4.01
C GLY A 439 17.40 -21.32 5.31
N LYS A 440 17.27 -22.65 5.31
CA LYS A 440 17.60 -23.51 6.46
C LYS A 440 19.09 -23.49 6.78
N GLU A 441 19.96 -23.59 5.77
CA GLU A 441 21.42 -23.53 5.92
C GLU A 441 21.86 -22.18 6.49
N PHE A 442 21.39 -21.08 5.90
CA PHE A 442 21.67 -19.72 6.39
C PHE A 442 21.23 -19.54 7.85
N TRP A 443 20.05 -20.05 8.20
CA TRP A 443 19.54 -19.94 9.58
C TRP A 443 20.44 -20.69 10.58
N ASN A 444 20.80 -21.93 10.23
CA ASN A 444 21.67 -22.76 11.06
C ASN A 444 23.07 -22.14 11.22
N GLU A 445 23.66 -21.66 10.13
CA GLU A 445 25.01 -21.11 10.11
C GLU A 445 25.09 -19.72 10.76
N HIS A 446 24.24 -18.78 10.38
CA HIS A 446 24.39 -17.39 10.82
C HIS A 446 23.67 -17.09 12.13
N VAL A 447 22.54 -17.74 12.41
CA VAL A 447 21.77 -17.45 13.62
C VAL A 447 22.15 -18.38 14.76
N LEU A 448 22.08 -19.69 14.55
CA LEU A 448 22.31 -20.65 15.63
C LEU A 448 23.80 -20.78 15.99
N ASN A 449 24.68 -20.76 15.00
CA ASN A 449 26.12 -20.89 15.24
C ASN A 449 26.77 -19.54 15.59
N ASN A 450 26.44 -18.47 14.87
CA ASN A 450 27.13 -17.18 15.04
C ASN A 450 26.38 -16.13 15.90
N GLY A 451 25.10 -16.35 16.25
CA GLY A 451 24.34 -15.46 17.14
C GLY A 451 24.05 -14.05 16.57
N ILE A 452 24.15 -13.88 15.25
CA ILE A 452 24.18 -12.58 14.56
C ILE A 452 22.76 -12.08 14.28
N PHE A 453 21.89 -11.79 15.26
CA PHE A 453 20.60 -11.14 14.92
C PHE A 453 20.00 -10.20 15.99
N MET A 454 20.61 -10.03 17.16
CA MET A 454 20.00 -9.23 18.23
C MET A 454 20.99 -8.27 18.88
N ALA A 455 21.08 -7.05 18.33
CA ALA A 455 21.80 -5.96 18.98
C ALA A 455 20.92 -5.28 20.06
N ASN A 456 19.65 -5.02 19.74
CA ASN A 456 18.66 -4.38 20.60
C ASN A 456 17.30 -5.08 20.52
N TRP A 457 16.48 -4.92 21.55
CA TRP A 457 15.06 -5.28 21.55
C TRP A 457 14.21 -4.18 20.88
N TRP A 458 12.91 -4.41 20.73
CA TRP A 458 11.97 -3.45 20.11
C TRP A 458 11.75 -2.17 20.94
N ASP A 459 12.17 -2.17 22.21
CA ASP A 459 12.17 -1.03 23.13
C ASP A 459 13.55 -0.34 23.19
N ASP A 460 14.40 -0.58 22.18
CA ASP A 460 15.77 -0.06 22.04
C ASP A 460 16.72 -0.43 23.18
N ARG A 461 16.30 -1.31 24.10
CA ARG A 461 17.17 -1.76 25.19
C ARG A 461 18.19 -2.77 24.65
N PRO A 462 19.44 -2.74 25.15
CA PRO A 462 20.43 -3.73 24.80
C PRO A 462 19.99 -5.15 25.16
N VAL A 463 20.35 -6.11 24.33
CA VAL A 463 20.08 -7.53 24.58
C VAL A 463 21.14 -8.08 25.54
N SER A 464 20.70 -8.64 26.67
CA SER A 464 21.61 -9.27 27.63
C SER A 464 22.09 -10.64 27.14
N LYS A 465 23.26 -11.08 27.63
CA LYS A 465 23.83 -12.41 27.27
C LYS A 465 22.88 -13.57 27.59
N ILE A 466 22.15 -13.50 28.70
CA ILE A 466 21.22 -14.58 29.10
C ILE A 466 19.96 -14.60 28.22
N GLU A 467 19.44 -13.43 27.83
CA GLU A 467 18.30 -13.36 26.92
C GLU A 467 18.67 -13.83 25.50
N GLN A 468 19.89 -13.53 25.02
CA GLN A 468 20.41 -14.06 23.75
C GLN A 468 20.55 -15.59 23.81
N ALA A 469 21.10 -16.12 24.90
CA ALA A 469 21.21 -17.56 25.10
C ALA A 469 19.82 -18.22 25.16
N ALA A 470 18.83 -17.57 25.77
CA ALA A 470 17.45 -18.04 25.78
C ALA A 470 16.82 -18.04 24.37
N PHE A 471 17.06 -17.00 23.57
CA PHE A 471 16.59 -16.95 22.18
C PHE A 471 17.16 -18.12 21.37
N ILE A 472 18.48 -18.37 21.47
CA ILE A 472 19.12 -19.51 20.81
C ILE A 472 18.56 -20.84 21.33
N ALA A 473 18.28 -20.96 22.63
CA ALA A 473 17.71 -22.17 23.22
C ALA A 473 16.31 -22.48 22.66
N MET A 474 15.48 -21.48 22.34
CA MET A 474 14.15 -21.69 21.74
C MET A 474 14.20 -22.24 20.30
N HIS A 475 15.35 -22.15 19.63
CA HIS A 475 15.55 -22.66 18.27
C HIS A 475 16.21 -24.05 18.20
N ARG A 476 16.63 -24.59 19.35
CA ARG A 476 17.20 -25.94 19.46
C ARG A 476 16.11 -26.91 19.88
#